data_AF-A0A7C7CWF8-F1
#
_entry.id   AF-A0A7C7CWF8-F1
#
_cell.length_a   1.000
_cell.length_b   1.000
_cell.length_c   1.000
_cell.angle_alpha   90.00
_cell.angle_beta   90.00
_cell.angle_gamma   90.00
#
_symmetry.space_group_name_H-M   'P 1'
#
loop_
_entity.id
_entity.type
_entity.pdbx_description
1 polymer ?
#
loop_
_entity_poly.entity_id
_entity_poly.type
_entity_poly.pdbx_seq_one_letter_code
_entity_poly.pdbx_strand_id
1 'polypeptide(L)'
;MEIPEPLAKMLAGESGPTKQKAARLVVDLAASAGADSFVECAHAHVSGVSVITGGHGLRRFLADLAGDDQGVVVIPTTLNSAGCDSNKFEEMAIEYED
;
A
#
# COMPACT_ATOMS: atom_id res chain seq x y z
N MET A 1 -1.34 -1.93 22.64
CA MET A 1 -2.00 -2.50 21.44
C MET A 1 -1.53 -3.92 21.23
N GLU A 2 -2.46 -4.88 21.26
CA GLU A 2 -2.18 -6.28 20.95
C GLU A 2 -2.18 -6.50 19.43
N ILE A 3 -1.15 -7.16 18.90
CA ILE A 3 -1.06 -7.46 17.46
C ILE A 3 -1.77 -8.79 17.20
N PRO A 4 -2.82 -8.83 16.36
CA PRO A 4 -3.53 -10.07 16.02
C PRO A 4 -2.59 -11.10 15.40
N GLU A 5 -2.82 -12.39 15.69
CA GLU A 5 -1.99 -13.50 15.19
C GLU A 5 -1.74 -13.44 13.66
N PRO A 6 -2.76 -13.19 12.80
CA PRO A 6 -2.52 -13.09 11.36
C PRO A 6 -1.52 -11.98 11.00
N LEU A 7 -1.63 -10.81 11.66
CA LEU A 7 -0.72 -9.67 11.43
C LEU A 7 0.68 -9.97 11.98
N ALA A 8 0.79 -10.67 13.10
CA ALA A 8 2.06 -11.10 13.67
C ALA A 8 2.83 -12.05 12.73
N LYS A 9 2.15 -13.03 12.11
CA LYS A 9 2.75 -13.93 11.11
C LYS A 9 3.23 -13.19 9.87
N MET A 10 2.43 -12.23 9.38
CA MET A 10 2.86 -11.37 8.28
C MET A 10 4.11 -10.59 8.66
N LEU A 11 4.15 -9.99 9.86
CA LEU A 11 5.30 -9.23 10.36
C LEU A 11 6.57 -10.09 10.52
N ALA A 12 6.41 -11.36 10.89
CA ALA A 12 7.49 -12.34 10.97
C ALA A 12 8.01 -12.80 9.59
N GLY A 13 7.32 -12.48 8.50
CA GLY A 13 7.70 -12.85 7.13
C GLY A 13 7.14 -14.19 6.66
N GLU A 14 6.32 -14.86 7.46
CA GLU A 14 5.74 -16.17 7.14
C GLU A 14 4.77 -16.12 5.95
N SER A 15 4.32 -14.92 5.57
CA SER A 15 3.42 -14.68 4.44
C SER A 15 4.11 -14.04 3.24
N GLY A 16 5.44 -14.07 3.19
CA GLY A 16 6.24 -13.50 2.11
C GLY A 16 6.62 -12.02 2.33
N PRO A 17 7.60 -11.53 1.55
CA PRO A 17 8.23 -10.22 1.78
C PRO A 17 7.28 -9.04 1.58
N THR A 18 6.38 -9.13 0.60
CA THR A 18 5.37 -8.11 0.31
C THR A 18 4.44 -7.88 1.49
N LYS A 19 3.85 -8.95 2.03
CA LYS A 19 2.98 -8.85 3.23
C LYS A 19 3.76 -8.44 4.48
N GLN A 20 5.02 -8.83 4.61
CA GLN A 20 5.86 -8.39 5.71
C GLN A 20 6.07 -6.87 5.70
N LYS A 21 6.39 -6.30 4.54
CA LYS A 21 6.59 -4.86 4.39
C LYS A 21 5.28 -4.09 4.66
N ALA A 22 4.15 -4.58 4.14
CA ALA A 22 2.84 -3.99 4.41
C ALA A 22 2.44 -4.08 5.90
N ALA A 23 2.67 -5.22 6.55
CA ALA A 23 2.39 -5.41 7.97
C ALA A 23 3.22 -4.46 8.85
N ARG A 24 4.50 -4.24 8.50
CA ARG A 24 5.35 -3.25 9.17
C ARG A 24 4.74 -1.85 9.09
N LEU A 25 4.33 -1.42 7.89
CA LEU A 25 3.71 -0.11 7.68
C LEU A 25 2.43 0.07 8.51
N VAL A 26 1.57 -0.95 8.57
CA VAL A 26 0.32 -0.92 9.37
C VAL A 26 0.62 -0.80 10.87
N VAL A 27 1.58 -1.56 11.39
CA VAL A 27 1.97 -1.53 12.80
C VAL A 27 2.63 -0.19 13.16
N ASP A 28 3.53 0.32 12.31
CA ASP A 28 4.22 1.59 12.54
C ASP A 28 3.25 2.77 12.48
N LEU A 29 2.27 2.74 11.57
CA LEU A 29 1.19 3.74 11.50
C LEU A 29 0.31 3.70 12.75
N ALA A 30 -0.08 2.51 13.19
CA ALA A 30 -0.89 2.33 14.39
C ALA A 30 -0.14 2.85 15.64
N ALA A 31 1.16 2.54 15.78
CA ALA A 31 1.99 3.09 16.85
C ALA A 31 2.10 4.62 16.78
N SER A 32 2.33 5.18 15.59
CA SER A 32 2.47 6.64 15.39
C SER A 32 1.16 7.39 15.63
N ALA A 33 0.02 6.77 15.33
CA ALA A 33 -1.30 7.32 15.54
C ALA A 33 -1.79 7.16 16.99
N GLY A 34 -1.07 6.42 17.85
CA GLY A 34 -1.53 6.07 19.19
C GLY A 34 -2.77 5.17 19.18
N ALA A 35 -2.89 4.30 18.16
CA ALA A 35 -4.01 3.38 18.05
C ALA A 35 -3.91 2.25 19.11
N ASP A 36 -5.06 1.86 19.65
CA ASP A 36 -5.14 0.86 20.71
C ASP A 36 -5.49 -0.54 20.20
N SER A 37 -6.05 -0.63 18.99
CA SER A 37 -6.56 -1.87 18.40
C SER A 37 -6.47 -1.90 16.87
N PHE A 38 -6.63 -3.09 16.30
CA PHE A 38 -6.71 -3.34 14.87
C PHE A 38 -8.09 -3.89 14.49
N VAL A 39 -8.51 -3.64 13.26
CA VAL A 39 -9.74 -4.19 12.68
C VAL A 39 -9.38 -4.94 11.40
N GLU A 40 -9.90 -6.15 11.24
CA GLU A 40 -9.72 -6.93 10.01
C GLU A 40 -10.50 -6.29 8.85
N CYS A 41 -9.81 -6.07 7.74
CA CYS A 41 -10.40 -5.49 6.54
C CYS A 41 -10.96 -6.59 5.64
N ALA A 42 -12.28 -6.62 5.49
CA ALA A 42 -12.96 -7.58 4.62
C ALA A 42 -13.00 -7.14 3.15
N HIS A 43 -13.10 -5.83 2.89
CA HIS A 43 -13.21 -5.24 1.56
C HIS A 43 -12.56 -3.87 1.56
N ALA A 44 -11.88 -3.51 0.46
CA ALA A 44 -11.26 -2.20 0.31
C ALA A 44 -11.74 -1.50 -0.98
N HIS A 45 -12.06 -0.22 -0.87
CA HIS A 45 -12.18 0.66 -2.04
C HIS A 45 -11.05 1.69 -1.97
N VAL A 46 -10.11 1.61 -2.90
CA VAL A 46 -8.99 2.54 -3.02
C VAL A 46 -9.42 3.66 -3.95
N SER A 47 -9.98 4.73 -3.36
CA SER A 47 -10.57 5.87 -4.09
C SER A 47 -9.56 6.77 -4.82
N GLY A 48 -8.28 6.50 -4.67
CA GLY A 48 -7.24 7.19 -5.42
C GLY A 48 -5.91 7.10 -4.71
N VAL A 49 -4.89 6.71 -5.46
CA VAL A 49 -3.50 6.91 -5.05
C VAL A 49 -3.01 8.10 -5.86
N SER A 50 -2.98 9.28 -5.23
CA SER A 50 -2.21 10.39 -5.78
C SER A 50 -0.73 10.09 -5.53
N VAL A 51 -0.11 9.35 -6.45
CA VAL A 51 1.35 9.12 -6.47
C VAL A 51 2.12 10.44 -6.44
N ILE A 52 1.49 11.53 -6.87
CA ILE A 52 2.02 12.88 -6.85
C ILE A 52 2.18 13.38 -5.40
N THR A 53 1.13 13.26 -4.57
CA THR A 53 1.18 13.76 -3.18
C THR A 53 1.81 12.79 -2.19
N GLY A 54 1.91 11.50 -2.54
CA GLY A 54 2.53 10.49 -1.69
C GLY A 54 4.06 10.60 -1.57
N GLY A 55 4.69 11.44 -2.41
CA GLY A 55 6.14 11.65 -2.42
C GLY A 55 6.95 10.40 -2.79
N HIS A 56 8.28 10.53 -2.70
CA HIS A 56 9.23 9.49 -3.11
C HIS A 56 9.05 8.17 -2.33
N GLY A 57 8.74 8.24 -1.02
CA GLY A 57 8.56 7.05 -0.19
C GLY A 57 7.40 6.16 -0.65
N LEU A 58 6.24 6.75 -0.94
CA LEU A 58 5.09 6.00 -1.44
C LEU A 58 5.38 5.41 -2.82
N ARG A 59 6.00 6.19 -3.73
CA ARG A 59 6.34 5.72 -5.07
C ARG A 59 7.25 4.50 -5.02
N ARG A 60 8.30 4.54 -4.20
CA ARG A 60 9.22 3.41 -4.01
C ARG A 60 8.52 2.20 -3.40
N PHE A 61 7.66 2.41 -2.41
CA PHE A 61 6.88 1.33 -1.82
C PHE A 61 5.97 0.65 -2.85
N LEU A 62 5.27 1.44 -3.69
CA LEU A 62 4.41 0.90 -4.75
C LEU A 62 5.22 0.21 -5.86
N ALA A 63 6.38 0.75 -6.24
CA ALA A 63 7.27 0.12 -7.22
C ALA A 63 7.79 -1.23 -6.70
N ASP A 64 8.21 -1.30 -5.43
CA ASP A 64 8.63 -2.54 -4.79
C ASP A 64 7.51 -3.59 -4.76
N LEU A 65 6.26 -3.17 -4.53
CA LEU A 65 5.09 -4.07 -4.54
C LEU A 65 4.73 -4.55 -5.95
N ALA A 66 4.77 -3.64 -6.93
CA ALA A 66 4.44 -3.93 -8.32
C ALA A 66 5.52 -4.79 -9.02
N GLY A 67 6.77 -4.73 -8.53
CA GLY A 67 7.87 -5.55 -9.02
C GLY A 67 7.91 -6.99 -8.47
N ASP A 68 6.98 -7.37 -7.60
CA ASP A 68 6.82 -8.75 -7.14
C ASP A 68 5.94 -9.54 -8.12
N ASP A 69 6.57 -10.35 -8.98
CA ASP A 69 5.89 -11.19 -9.98
C ASP A 69 4.93 -12.23 -9.36
N GLN A 70 5.00 -12.47 -8.05
CA GLN A 70 4.10 -13.36 -7.30
C GLN A 70 3.11 -12.57 -6.42
N GLY A 71 3.14 -11.24 -6.50
CA GLY A 71 2.26 -10.35 -5.77
C GLY A 71 0.80 -10.55 -6.18
N VAL A 72 -0.06 -10.83 -5.20
CA VAL A 72 -1.51 -10.96 -5.41
C VAL A 72 -2.29 -10.13 -4.40
N VAL A 73 -3.41 -9.59 -4.86
CA VAL A 73 -4.40 -8.95 -3.98
C VAL A 73 -5.17 -10.03 -3.23
N VAL A 74 -5.24 -9.93 -1.90
CA VAL A 74 -5.88 -10.95 -1.03
C VAL A 74 -7.18 -10.48 -0.39
N ILE A 75 -7.40 -9.17 -0.32
CA ILE A 75 -8.67 -8.58 0.12
C ILE A 75 -9.42 -8.14 -1.13
N PRO A 76 -10.70 -8.49 -1.32
CA PRO A 76 -11.52 -7.94 -2.38
C PRO A 76 -11.38 -6.42 -2.44
N THR A 77 -10.72 -5.94 -3.50
CA THR A 77 -10.33 -4.54 -3.64
C THR A 77 -10.90 -3.99 -4.94
N THR A 78 -11.52 -2.82 -4.84
CA THR A 78 -11.88 -2.00 -6.01
C THR A 78 -11.00 -0.77 -6.04
N LEU A 79 -10.70 -0.28 -7.24
CA LEU A 79 -9.89 0.91 -7.44
C LEU A 79 -10.65 1.87 -8.35
N ASN A 80 -10.49 3.16 -8.10
CA ASN A 80 -10.92 4.15 -9.08
C ASN A 80 -10.13 4.00 -10.38
N SER A 81 -10.76 4.36 -11.50
CA SER A 81 -10.03 4.50 -12.76
C SER A 81 -8.90 5.52 -12.58
N ALA A 82 -7.78 5.28 -13.27
CA ALA A 82 -6.70 6.26 -13.29
C ALA A 82 -7.24 7.61 -13.75
N GLY A 83 -7.04 8.64 -12.92
CA GLY A 83 -7.52 9.99 -13.21
C GLY A 83 -6.69 10.73 -14.25
N CYS A 84 -5.61 10.11 -14.74
CA CYS A 84 -4.68 10.68 -15.69
C CYS A 84 -4.30 9.61 -16.73
N ASP A 85 -4.26 9.99 -18.01
CA ASP A 85 -3.70 9.16 -19.07
C ASP A 85 -2.18 9.34 -19.08
N SER A 86 -1.43 8.25 -18.90
CA SER A 86 0.04 8.29 -18.91
C SER A 86 0.62 8.80 -20.22
N ASN A 87 -0.09 8.64 -21.34
CA ASN A 87 0.32 9.17 -22.65
C ASN A 87 0.14 10.70 -22.75
N LYS A 88 -0.45 11.33 -21.74
CA LYS A 88 -0.80 12.75 -21.71
C LYS A 88 -0.13 13.50 -20.56
N PHE A 89 0.81 12.88 -19.83
CA PHE A 89 1.46 13.51 -18.68
C PHE A 89 2.15 14.83 -19.02
N GLU A 90 2.81 14.94 -20.17
CA GLU A 90 3.43 16.20 -20.64
C GLU A 90 2.37 17.30 -20.84
N GLU A 91 1.27 17.00 -21.54
CA GLU A 91 0.14 17.93 -21.76
C GLU A 91 -0.54 18.33 -20.44
N MET A 92 -0.53 17.43 -19.44
CA MET A 92 -1.09 17.64 -18.11
C MET A 92 -0.12 18.32 -17.14
N ALA A 93 1.11 18.64 -17.57
CA ALA A 93 2.19 19.16 -16.72
C ALA A 93 2.45 18.29 -15.48
N ILE A 94 2.32 16.98 -15.61
CA ILE A 94 2.64 16.02 -14.55
C ILE A 94 4.13 15.67 -14.66
N GLU A 95 4.91 16.18 -13.72
CA GLU A 95 6.30 15.76 -13.54
C GLU A 95 6.33 14.33 -12.97
N TYR A 96 6.99 13.43 -13.71
CA TYR A 96 7.37 12.12 -13.21
C TYR A 96 8.89 12.00 -13.36
N GLU A 97 9.59 11.81 -12.23
CA GLU A 97 10.99 11.37 -12.25
C GLU A 97 11.02 9.84 -12.29
N ASP A 98 12.07 9.29 -12.88
CA ASP A 98 12.37 7.85 -12.94
C ASP A 98 12.48 7.21 -11.53
#